data_AF-A0A6P2TX06-F1
#
_entry.id   AF-A0A6P2TX06-F1
#
_cell.length_a   1.000
_cell.length_b   1.000
_cell.length_c   1.000
_cell.angle_alpha   90.00
_cell.angle_beta   90.00
_cell.angle_gamma   90.00
#
_symmetry.space_group_name_H-M   'P 1'
#
loop_
_entity.id
_entity.type
_entity.pdbx_description
1 polymer ?
#
loop_
_entity_poly.entity_id
_entity_poly.type
_entity_poly.pdbx_seq_one_letter_code
_entity_poly.pdbx_strand_id
1 'polypeptide(L)'
;MKAPKPLPALDPADVHVEILERSDTLLVVRWVEPGRCHYGEQRWRRRFAQRTGTCALSRQVIHRGDEVFRPAERPAPANAGAMISAAEVLALAGGR
;
A
#
# COMPACT_ATOMS: atom_id res chain seq x y z
N MET A 1 -22.85 -2.51 -28.71
CA MET A 1 -22.45 -3.11 -27.43
C MET A 1 -20.93 -3.09 -27.37
N LYS A 2 -20.31 -2.29 -26.50
CA LYS A 2 -18.84 -2.30 -26.34
C LYS A 2 -18.48 -3.42 -25.37
N ALA A 3 -17.62 -4.33 -25.82
CA ALA A 3 -17.06 -5.37 -24.95
C ALA A 3 -16.36 -4.72 -23.74
N PRO A 4 -16.43 -5.32 -22.54
CA PRO A 4 -15.65 -4.84 -21.41
C PRO A 4 -14.17 -4.90 -21.78
N LYS A 5 -13.46 -3.79 -21.58
CA LYS A 5 -12.00 -3.79 -21.65
C LYS A 5 -11.51 -4.85 -20.65
N PRO A 6 -10.74 -5.86 -21.07
CA PRO A 6 -10.22 -6.83 -20.11
C PRO A 6 -9.45 -6.04 -19.06
N LEU A 7 -9.85 -6.21 -17.79
CA LEU A 7 -9.03 -5.76 -16.68
C LEU A 7 -7.64 -6.36 -16.91
N PRO A 8 -6.55 -5.58 -16.81
CA PRO A 8 -5.22 -6.15 -16.94
C PRO A 8 -5.13 -7.31 -15.96
N ALA A 9 -4.83 -8.50 -16.48
CA ALA A 9 -4.53 -9.64 -15.64
C ALA A 9 -3.40 -9.18 -14.72
N LEU A 10 -3.66 -9.14 -13.40
CA LEU A 10 -2.66 -8.74 -12.42
C LEU A 10 -1.43 -9.62 -12.66
N ASP A 11 -0.26 -9.01 -12.88
CA ASP A 11 0.96 -9.77 -13.10
C ASP A 11 1.16 -10.68 -11.88
N PRO A 12 1.38 -12.00 -12.02
CA PRO A 12 1.60 -12.88 -10.87
C PRO A 12 2.85 -12.54 -10.06
N ALA A 13 3.68 -11.61 -10.55
CA ALA A 13 4.83 -11.02 -9.88
C ALA A 13 4.51 -9.72 -9.11
N ASP A 14 3.26 -9.24 -9.20
CA ASP A 14 2.86 -8.00 -8.55
C ASP A 14 2.71 -8.17 -7.04
N VAL A 15 3.12 -7.13 -6.33
CA VAL A 15 2.79 -6.96 -4.91
C VAL A 15 1.27 -6.88 -4.77
N HIS A 16 0.72 -7.74 -3.92
CA HIS A 16 -0.66 -7.69 -3.47
C HIS A 16 -0.72 -7.13 -2.04
N VAL A 17 -1.53 -6.08 -1.87
CA VAL A 17 -1.77 -5.43 -0.58
C VAL A 17 -3.26 -5.46 -0.29
N GLU A 18 -3.64 -6.01 0.86
CA GLU A 18 -5.00 -5.97 1.38
C GLU A 18 -5.02 -5.18 2.69
N ILE A 19 -5.95 -4.23 2.82
CA ILE A 19 -6.13 -3.45 4.05
C ILE A 19 -7.01 -4.25 5.01
N LEU A 20 -6.46 -4.58 6.17
CA LEU A 20 -7.18 -5.32 7.22
C LEU A 20 -7.80 -4.36 8.24
N GLU A 21 -7.03 -3.36 8.68
CA GLU A 21 -7.48 -2.34 9.62
C GLU A 21 -6.88 -0.98 9.27
N ARG A 22 -7.58 0.10 9.62
CA ARG A 22 -7.06 1.46 9.41
C ARG A 22 -7.67 2.47 10.38
N SER A 23 -6.85 3.45 10.72
CA SER A 23 -7.20 4.68 11.43
C SER A 23 -6.35 5.84 10.89
N ASP A 24 -6.50 7.03 11.46
CA ASP A 24 -5.74 8.21 11.04
C ASP A 24 -4.21 8.05 11.16
N THR A 25 -3.73 7.13 12.01
CA THR A 25 -2.30 6.98 12.33
C THR A 25 -1.76 5.56 12.22
N LEU A 26 -2.63 4.55 12.10
CA LEU A 26 -2.29 3.14 11.97
C LEU A 26 -2.94 2.55 10.73
N LEU A 27 -2.18 1.75 10.00
CA LEU A 27 -2.68 0.91 8.93
C LEU A 27 -2.16 -0.52 9.19
N VAL A 28 -3.04 -1.50 9.12
CA VAL A 28 -2.68 -2.92 9.16
C VAL A 28 -3.00 -3.52 7.80
N VAL A 29 -2.00 -4.14 7.18
CA VAL A 29 -2.15 -4.74 5.84
C VAL A 29 -1.69 -6.18 5.85
N ARG A 30 -2.30 -6.99 4.97
CA ARG A 30 -1.67 -8.20 4.46
C ARG A 30 -0.83 -7.83 3.25
N TRP A 31 0.38 -8.33 3.19
CA TRP A 31 1.33 -8.08 2.11
C TRP A 31 1.81 -9.41 1.52
N VAL A 32 1.64 -9.58 0.20
CA VAL A 32 2.19 -10.70 -0.55
C VAL A 32 3.05 -10.14 -1.68
N GLU A 33 4.33 -10.51 -1.70
CA GLU A 33 5.23 -10.22 -2.81
C GLU A 33 5.80 -11.56 -3.32
N PRO A 34 5.23 -12.12 -4.40
CA PRO A 34 5.60 -13.43 -4.91
C PRO A 34 7.11 -13.57 -5.15
N GLY A 35 7.69 -14.64 -4.61
CA GLY A 35 9.13 -14.90 -4.70
C GLY A 35 10.03 -14.04 -3.80
N ARG A 36 9.48 -13.16 -2.94
CA ARG A 36 10.26 -12.31 -2.03
C ARG A 36 9.81 -12.41 -0.58
N CYS A 37 8.57 -12.02 -0.26
CA CYS A 37 8.12 -11.96 1.12
C CYS A 37 6.59 -12.07 1.27
N HIS A 38 6.15 -12.51 2.45
CA HIS A 38 4.76 -12.53 2.84
C HIS A 38 4.64 -12.08 4.31
N TYR A 39 3.71 -11.17 4.56
CA TYR A 39 3.34 -10.72 5.90
C TYR A 39 1.81 -10.83 6.01
N GLY A 40 1.33 -11.73 6.88
CA GLY A 40 -0.11 -11.98 7.07
C GLY A 40 -0.82 -10.75 7.65
N GLU A 41 -0.27 -10.22 8.72
CA GLU A 41 -0.64 -8.92 9.29
C GLU A 41 0.64 -8.11 9.51
N GLN A 42 0.70 -6.91 8.94
CA GLN A 42 1.84 -6.03 9.08
C GLN A 42 1.39 -4.63 9.52
N ARG A 43 2.07 -4.06 10.52
CA ARG A 43 1.72 -2.75 11.08
C ARG A 43 2.49 -1.61 10.40
N TRP A 44 1.74 -0.63 9.93
CA TRP A 44 2.23 0.55 9.22
C TRP A 44 1.82 1.83 9.95
N ARG A 45 2.69 2.84 9.96
CA ARG A 45 2.46 4.14 10.62
C ARG A 45 2.45 5.28 9.61
N ARG A 46 1.57 6.26 9.83
CA ARG A 46 1.51 7.50 9.04
C ARG A 46 2.76 8.34 9.26
N ARG A 47 3.39 8.80 8.17
CA ARG A 47 4.61 9.61 8.12
C ARG A 47 4.60 10.46 6.85
N PHE A 48 5.50 11.42 6.75
CA PHE A 48 5.74 12.14 5.49
C PHE A 48 6.74 11.38 4.61
N ALA A 49 6.44 11.31 3.31
CA ALA A 49 7.29 10.68 2.31
C ALA A 49 8.63 11.43 2.20
N GLN A 50 9.72 10.72 2.49
CA GLN A 50 11.08 11.29 2.38
C GLN A 50 11.61 11.27 0.94
N ARG A 51 10.91 10.61 0.02
CA ARG A 51 11.29 10.51 -1.39
C ARG A 51 10.03 10.34 -2.24
N THR A 52 10.11 10.76 -3.50
CA THR A 52 9.13 10.39 -4.52
C THR A 52 9.17 8.87 -4.74
N GLY A 53 8.01 8.28 -4.99
CA GLY A 53 7.87 6.86 -5.30
C GLY A 53 6.45 6.53 -5.70
N THR A 54 6.06 5.28 -5.49
CA THR A 54 4.77 4.77 -5.93
C THR A 54 3.99 4.19 -4.76
N CYS A 55 2.68 4.44 -4.73
CA CYS A 55 1.76 3.81 -3.81
C CYS A 55 1.67 2.31 -4.11
N ALA A 56 2.04 1.46 -3.15
CA ALA A 56 1.99 0.01 -3.32
C ALA A 56 0.55 -0.50 -3.55
N LEU A 57 -0.46 0.25 -3.09
CA LEU A 57 -1.88 -0.09 -3.22
C LEU A 57 -2.47 0.36 -4.56
N SER A 58 -2.41 1.65 -4.90
CA SER A 58 -3.07 2.21 -6.09
C SER A 58 -2.18 2.30 -7.33
N ARG A 59 -0.87 2.08 -7.16
CA ARG A 59 0.17 2.31 -8.16
C ARG A 59 0.30 3.76 -8.64
N GLN A 60 -0.36 4.71 -7.96
CA GLN A 60 -0.20 6.14 -8.24
C GLN A 60 1.12 6.69 -7.70
N VAL A 61 1.56 7.82 -8.28
CA VAL A 61 2.76 8.53 -7.84
C VAL A 61 2.53 9.16 -6.46
N ILE A 62 3.50 8.99 -5.58
CA ILE A 62 3.62 9.67 -4.29
C ILE A 62 4.79 10.65 -4.43
N HIS A 63 4.56 11.92 -4.13
CA HIS A 63 5.60 12.94 -4.12
C HIS A 63 6.27 13.02 -2.74
N ARG A 64 7.52 13.51 -2.71
CA ARG A 64 8.18 13.85 -1.44
C ARG A 64 7.33 14.90 -0.70
N GLY A 65 7.12 14.67 0.58
CA GLY A 65 6.27 15.51 1.43
C GLY A 65 4.83 15.01 1.57
N ASP A 66 4.36 14.10 0.71
CA ASP A 66 3.03 13.51 0.84
C ASP A 66 2.92 12.65 2.10
N GLU A 67 1.72 12.58 2.66
CA GLU A 67 1.44 11.70 3.79
C GLU A 67 1.27 10.26 3.32
N VAL A 68 2.03 9.37 3.95
CA VAL A 68 2.10 7.95 3.60
C VAL A 68 2.07 7.09 4.83
N PHE A 69 1.55 5.88 4.69
CA PHE A 69 1.83 4.79 5.61
C PHE A 69 3.14 4.10 5.19
N ARG A 70 3.97 3.72 6.15
CA ARG A 70 5.18 2.87 5.96
C ARG A 70 5.24 1.77 7.03
N PRO A 71 5.87 0.61 6.75
CA PRO A 71 6.09 -0.42 7.76
C PRO A 71 6.81 0.14 8.99
N ALA A 72 6.36 -0.25 10.18
CA ALA A 72 6.87 0.26 11.46
C ALA A 72 7.57 -0.79 12.33
N GLU A 73 7.68 -2.03 11.83
CA GLU A 73 8.26 -3.16 12.55
C GLU A 73 9.78 -3.05 12.67
N ARG A 74 10.31 -3.69 13.73
CA ARG A 74 11.74 -3.83 13.99
C ARG A 74 12.05 -5.31 14.25
N PRO A 75 13.11 -5.88 13.62
CA PRO A 75 14.00 -5.26 12.64
C PRO A 75 13.27 -4.81 11.36
N ALA A 76 13.92 -3.97 10.55
CA ALA A 76 13.29 -3.43 9.34
C ALA A 76 12.88 -4.58 8.40
N PRO A 77 11.61 -4.66 7.96
CA PRO A 77 11.16 -5.72 7.08
C PRO A 77 11.69 -5.54 5.65
N ALA A 78 11.60 -6.59 4.83
CA ALA A 78 12.07 -6.57 3.44
C ALA A 78 11.40 -5.48 2.59
N ASN A 79 10.15 -5.14 2.92
CA ASN A 79 9.37 -4.09 2.26
C ASN A 79 9.48 -2.71 2.96
N ALA A 80 10.47 -2.46 3.85
CA ALA A 80 10.60 -1.19 4.58
C ALA A 80 10.62 0.07 3.70
N GLY A 81 11.03 -0.08 2.44
CA GLY A 81 11.05 1.01 1.45
C GLY A 81 9.67 1.39 0.89
N ALA A 82 8.67 0.53 1.04
CA ALA A 82 7.33 0.67 0.46
C ALA A 82 6.55 1.85 1.08
N MET A 83 5.59 2.36 0.32
CA MET A 83 4.73 3.48 0.70
C MET A 83 3.30 3.20 0.27
N ILE A 84 2.34 3.59 1.08
CA ILE A 84 0.92 3.62 0.72
C ILE A 84 0.40 5.03 1.00
N SER A 85 -0.28 5.66 0.04
CA SER A 85 -0.82 7.02 0.20
C SER A 85 -1.85 7.07 1.33
N ALA A 86 -1.65 7.98 2.30
CA ALA A 86 -2.60 8.14 3.39
C ALA A 86 -3.94 8.71 2.90
N ALA A 87 -3.90 9.63 1.92
CA ALA A 87 -5.11 10.24 1.35
C ALA A 87 -6.04 9.20 0.74
N GLU A 88 -5.49 8.25 -0.04
CA GLU A 88 -6.27 7.18 -0.65
C GLU A 88 -6.83 6.20 0.40
N VAL A 89 -5.99 5.79 1.36
CA VAL A 89 -6.42 4.90 2.45
C VAL A 89 -7.56 5.52 3.26
N LEU A 90 -7.50 6.82 3.56
CA LEU A 90 -8.53 7.50 4.34
C LEU A 90 -9.79 7.80 3.50
N ALA A 91 -9.64 8.11 2.21
CA ALA A 91 -10.78 8.29 1.30
C ALA A 91 -11.66 7.03 1.20
N LEU A 92 -11.07 5.83 1.27
CA LEU A 92 -11.82 4.56 1.31
C LEU A 92 -12.76 4.44 2.54
N ALA A 93 -12.73 5.32 3.55
CA ALA A 93 -13.65 5.30 4.70
C ALA A 93 -14.91 6.11 4.46
N GLY A 94 -14.85 7.12 3.59
CA GLY A 94 -15.96 8.02 3.35
C GLY A 94 -17.02 7.48 2.39
N GLY A 95 -16.81 6.30 1.81
CA GLY A 95 -17.76 5.65 0.88
C GLY A 95 -18.56 4.55 1.58
N ARG A 96 -19.54 4.92 2.39
CA ARG A 96 -20.68 4.08 2.76
C ARG A 96 -21.94 4.92 2.80
#